data_AF-A0A6E8VIB7-F1
#
_entry.id   AF-A0A6E8VIB7-F1
#
_cell.length_a   1.000
_cell.length_b   1.000
_cell.length_c   1.000
_cell.angle_alpha   90.00
_cell.angle_beta   90.00
_cell.angle_gamma   90.00
#
_symmetry.space_group_name_H-M   'P 1'
#
loop_
_entity.id
_entity.type
_entity.pdbx_description
1 polymer ?
#
loop_
_entity_poly.entity_id
_entity_poly.type
_entity_poly.pdbx_seq_one_letter_code
_entity_poly.pdbx_strand_id
1 'polypeptide(L)'
;MTPVLYYLPPSPPCRSVLLLAKMIGVELELKALNVMEGEQLKPDFVELNPQHCIPTLDDHGLVLWESRVILAYLVSAYGKDENLYPKDFRSRAIVDQRLHFDLGTLYQRVVDYYFPTIQLGAHLDQTKKAKLAEALGWFEAMLKQYQWSAANHFTIADIALCVTVSQIEAFQFDLHPYPRVRAWLQKCKDELQGHGYKEINETGAETLAGLFRSKLKQ
;
A
#
# COMPACT_ATOMS: atom_id res chain seq x y z
N MET A 1 16.85 -13.84 14.44
CA MET A 1 17.05 -14.17 13.01
C MET A 1 16.38 -13.03 12.23
N THR A 2 16.53 -12.91 10.91
CA THR A 2 15.92 -11.80 10.14
C THR A 2 14.62 -12.30 9.49
N PRO A 3 13.47 -11.59 9.61
CA PRO A 3 12.25 -11.99 8.92
C PRO A 3 12.43 -11.94 7.40
N VAL A 4 11.85 -12.91 6.68
CA VAL A 4 11.90 -13.00 5.22
C VAL A 4 10.68 -12.32 4.62
N LEU A 5 10.84 -11.51 3.58
CA LEU A 5 9.73 -10.92 2.83
C LEU A 5 9.81 -11.32 1.35
N TYR A 6 8.84 -12.13 0.92
CA TYR A 6 8.59 -12.40 -0.49
C TYR A 6 7.82 -11.22 -1.10
N TYR A 7 8.41 -10.58 -2.10
CA TYR A 7 7.91 -9.29 -2.60
C TYR A 7 8.23 -9.04 -4.08
N LEU A 8 7.64 -7.98 -4.62
CA LEU A 8 8.01 -7.42 -5.91
C LEU A 8 8.02 -5.90 -5.80
N PRO A 9 9.13 -5.20 -6.16
CA PRO A 9 9.27 -3.76 -5.91
C PRO A 9 8.10 -2.86 -6.39
N PRO A 10 7.54 -2.99 -7.61
CA PRO A 10 6.39 -2.19 -8.05
C PRO A 10 5.09 -2.44 -7.27
N SER A 11 4.95 -3.58 -6.59
CA SER A 11 3.71 -3.99 -5.92
C SER A 11 3.34 -3.00 -4.80
N PRO A 12 2.19 -2.30 -4.88
CA PRO A 12 1.78 -1.36 -3.83
C PRO A 12 1.69 -2.02 -2.43
N PRO A 13 1.04 -3.18 -2.24
CA PRO A 13 1.04 -3.86 -0.95
C PRO A 13 2.44 -4.16 -0.38
N CYS A 14 3.42 -4.49 -1.25
CA CYS A 14 4.79 -4.73 -0.81
C CYS A 14 5.48 -3.44 -0.36
N ARG A 15 5.29 -2.33 -1.10
CA ARG A 15 5.86 -1.03 -0.76
C ARG A 15 5.42 -0.54 0.62
N SER A 16 4.17 -0.79 1.01
CA SER A 16 3.70 -0.46 2.36
C SER A 16 4.54 -1.14 3.44
N VAL A 17 4.79 -2.45 3.30
CA VAL A 17 5.60 -3.23 4.25
C VAL A 17 7.04 -2.75 4.28
N LEU A 18 7.64 -2.50 3.11
CA LEU A 18 9.02 -2.02 3.00
C LEU A 18 9.21 -0.64 3.64
N LEU A 19 8.28 0.29 3.41
CA LEU A 19 8.32 1.62 4.02
C LEU A 19 8.26 1.53 5.54
N LEU A 20 7.32 0.74 6.07
CA LEU A 20 7.21 0.57 7.51
C LEU A 20 8.48 -0.06 8.07
N ALA A 21 8.95 -1.17 7.50
CA ALA A 21 10.16 -1.86 7.98
C ALA A 21 11.37 -0.91 8.02
N LYS A 22 11.56 -0.08 6.98
CA LYS A 22 12.60 0.95 6.96
C LYS A 22 12.38 2.01 8.06
N MET A 23 11.15 2.45 8.27
CA MET A 23 10.79 3.46 9.27
C MET A 23 11.05 2.98 10.71
N ILE A 24 10.71 1.73 11.03
CA ILE A 24 10.87 1.18 12.39
C ILE A 24 12.21 0.45 12.60
N GLY A 25 13.06 0.40 11.56
CA GLY A 25 14.39 -0.22 11.63
C GLY A 25 14.35 -1.75 11.69
N VAL A 26 13.33 -2.39 11.10
CA VAL A 26 13.27 -3.84 10.92
C VAL A 26 14.03 -4.20 9.65
N GLU A 27 15.11 -4.95 9.80
CA GLU A 27 15.81 -5.55 8.68
C GLU A 27 14.99 -6.73 8.13
N LEU A 28 14.85 -6.81 6.81
CA LEU A 28 14.13 -7.89 6.13
C LEU A 28 15.06 -8.58 5.15
N GLU A 29 15.05 -9.90 5.15
CA GLU A 29 15.63 -10.69 4.06
C GLU A 29 14.66 -10.65 2.87
N LEU A 30 15.02 -9.89 1.83
CA LEU A 30 14.15 -9.67 0.68
C LEU A 30 14.29 -10.79 -0.35
N LYS A 31 13.19 -11.49 -0.64
CA LYS A 31 13.10 -12.49 -1.72
C LYS A 31 12.20 -11.97 -2.84
N ALA A 32 12.81 -11.54 -3.93
CA ALA A 32 12.04 -11.13 -5.10
C ALA A 32 11.28 -12.34 -5.69
N LEU A 33 9.99 -12.14 -5.99
CA LEU A 33 9.13 -13.15 -6.60
C LEU A 33 8.43 -12.55 -7.81
N ASN A 34 8.78 -13.03 -9.00
CA ASN A 34 8.27 -12.47 -10.25
C ASN A 34 6.86 -12.99 -10.55
N VAL A 35 5.85 -12.20 -10.16
CA VAL A 35 4.44 -12.58 -10.37
C VAL A 35 4.01 -12.59 -11.83
N MET A 36 4.75 -11.91 -12.70
CA MET A 36 4.48 -11.88 -14.14
C MET A 36 4.92 -13.17 -14.84
N GLU A 37 5.93 -13.85 -14.28
CA GLU A 37 6.42 -15.15 -14.77
C GLU A 37 5.76 -16.34 -14.04
N GLY A 38 4.84 -16.06 -13.10
CA GLY A 38 4.08 -17.08 -12.39
C GLY A 38 4.87 -17.81 -11.30
N GLU A 39 5.96 -17.23 -10.79
CA GLU A 39 6.80 -17.87 -9.77
C GLU A 39 6.06 -18.20 -8.48
N GLN A 40 5.07 -17.39 -8.12
CA GLN A 40 4.16 -17.60 -6.99
C GLN A 40 3.29 -18.86 -7.15
N LEU A 41 3.17 -19.43 -8.35
CA LEU A 41 2.39 -20.64 -8.61
C LEU A 41 3.20 -21.92 -8.43
N LYS A 42 4.52 -21.81 -8.18
CA LYS A 42 5.39 -22.97 -7.92
C LYS A 42 4.94 -23.67 -6.62
N PRO A 43 4.95 -25.02 -6.56
CA PRO A 43 4.44 -25.79 -5.42
C PRO A 43 4.97 -25.32 -4.06
N ASP A 44 6.28 -25.07 -3.96
CA ASP A 44 6.92 -24.65 -2.71
C ASP A 44 6.36 -23.32 -2.16
N PHE A 45 5.99 -22.38 -3.03
CA PHE A 45 5.40 -21.10 -2.59
C PHE A 45 3.91 -21.23 -2.27
N VAL A 46 3.18 -22.09 -3.00
CA VAL A 46 1.77 -22.38 -2.72
C VAL A 46 1.62 -23.11 -1.38
N GLU A 47 2.57 -23.98 -1.03
CA GLU A 47 2.62 -24.63 0.29
C GLU A 47 2.86 -23.60 1.41
N LEU A 48 3.74 -22.61 1.17
CA LEU A 48 4.00 -21.52 2.12
C LEU A 48 2.77 -20.59 2.28
N ASN A 49 2.17 -20.18 1.17
CA ASN A 49 1.00 -19.31 1.12
C ASN A 49 -0.02 -19.89 0.13
N PRO A 50 -1.14 -20.48 0.60
CA PRO A 50 -2.17 -21.04 -0.27
C PRO A 50 -2.84 -20.03 -1.20
N GLN A 51 -2.86 -18.74 -0.84
CA GLN A 51 -3.35 -17.65 -1.69
C GLN A 51 -2.29 -17.18 -2.69
N HIS A 52 -1.07 -17.72 -2.62
CA HIS A 52 0.03 -17.53 -3.57
C HIS A 52 0.20 -16.05 -3.97
N CYS A 53 0.24 -15.17 -2.97
CA CYS A 53 0.25 -13.72 -3.15
C CYS A 53 1.46 -13.07 -2.47
N ILE A 54 1.70 -11.81 -2.82
CA ILE A 54 2.74 -10.97 -2.21
C ILE A 54 2.13 -9.65 -1.70
N PRO A 55 2.64 -9.09 -0.60
CA PRO A 55 3.74 -9.60 0.22
C PRO A 55 3.36 -10.84 1.03
N THR A 56 4.33 -11.75 1.19
CA THR A 56 4.28 -12.83 2.18
C THR A 56 5.51 -12.69 3.09
N LEU A 57 5.27 -12.52 4.38
CA LEU A 57 6.27 -12.48 5.44
C LEU A 57 6.42 -13.89 6.03
N ASP A 58 7.66 -14.34 6.26
CA ASP A 58 7.97 -15.46 7.14
C ASP A 58 8.88 -14.94 8.27
N ASP A 59 8.29 -14.81 9.45
CA ASP A 59 9.00 -14.42 10.65
C ASP A 59 9.23 -15.64 11.56
N HIS A 60 10.30 -16.37 11.25
CA HIS A 60 10.75 -17.52 12.04
C HIS A 60 9.69 -18.62 12.19
N GLY A 61 8.99 -18.91 11.10
CA GLY A 61 7.92 -19.91 11.05
C GLY A 61 6.52 -19.31 11.25
N LEU A 62 6.41 -18.04 11.65
CA LEU A 62 5.14 -17.31 11.54
C LEU A 62 5.00 -16.75 10.13
N VAL A 63 4.23 -17.45 9.30
CA VAL A 63 3.95 -17.04 7.93
C VAL A 63 2.68 -16.18 7.88
N LEU A 64 2.80 -14.98 7.33
CA LEU A 64 1.70 -14.02 7.18
C LEU A 64 1.69 -13.42 5.77
N TRP A 65 0.51 -13.37 5.16
CA TRP A 65 0.23 -12.53 4.00
C TRP A 65 -0.88 -11.54 4.37
N GLU A 66 -1.24 -10.64 3.46
CA GLU A 66 -1.99 -9.38 3.71
C GLU A 66 -1.11 -8.25 4.27
N SER A 67 -0.70 -7.34 3.37
CA SER A 67 0.18 -6.20 3.69
C SER A 67 -0.25 -5.43 4.94
N ARG A 68 -1.53 -5.12 5.10
CA ARG A 68 -2.04 -4.31 6.23
C ARG A 68 -2.00 -5.06 7.56
N VAL A 69 -2.13 -6.38 7.53
CA VAL A 69 -1.92 -7.24 8.70
C VAL A 69 -0.44 -7.28 9.04
N ILE A 70 0.44 -7.41 8.05
CA ILE A 70 1.90 -7.35 8.24
C ILE A 70 2.31 -6.00 8.84
N LEU A 71 1.70 -4.87 8.43
CA LEU A 71 1.98 -3.56 9.05
C LEU A 71 1.69 -3.57 10.56
N ALA A 72 0.48 -3.98 10.93
CA ALA A 72 0.07 -4.07 12.33
C ALA A 72 0.95 -5.03 13.14
N TYR A 73 1.32 -6.17 12.53
CA TYR A 73 2.21 -7.17 13.13
C TYR A 73 3.60 -6.59 13.39
N LEU A 74 4.24 -5.97 12.39
CA LEU A 74 5.60 -5.44 12.52
C LEU A 74 5.68 -4.33 13.58
N VAL A 75 4.68 -3.43 13.66
CA VAL A 75 4.63 -2.46 14.75
C VAL A 75 4.44 -3.14 16.11
N SER A 76 3.59 -4.16 16.19
CA SER A 76 3.33 -4.84 17.47
C SER A 76 4.51 -5.69 17.96
N ALA A 77 5.25 -6.32 17.05
CA ALA A 77 6.38 -7.19 17.35
C ALA A 77 7.70 -6.44 17.55
N TYR A 78 7.94 -5.38 16.75
CA TYR A 78 9.23 -4.69 16.67
C TYR A 78 9.15 -3.18 16.87
N GLY A 79 7.96 -2.59 16.83
CA GLY A 79 7.78 -1.15 16.94
C GLY A 79 8.19 -0.63 18.32
N LYS A 80 9.00 0.44 18.31
CA LYS A 80 9.35 1.20 19.53
C LYS A 80 8.40 2.35 19.80
N ASP A 81 7.81 2.89 18.73
CA ASP A 81 6.79 3.93 18.82
C ASP A 81 5.41 3.32 18.71
N GLU A 82 4.71 3.28 19.84
CA GLU A 82 3.35 2.75 19.92
C GLU A 82 2.33 3.65 19.21
N ASN A 83 2.68 4.89 18.86
CA ASN A 83 1.78 5.80 18.15
C ASN A 83 1.54 5.37 16.70
N LEU A 84 2.47 4.64 16.07
CA LEU A 84 2.25 4.13 14.70
C LEU A 84 1.05 3.18 14.62
N TYR A 85 0.76 2.47 15.72
CA TYR A 85 -0.42 1.62 15.87
C TYR A 85 -0.92 1.64 17.33
N PRO A 86 -1.72 2.65 17.71
CA PRO A 86 -2.05 2.97 19.11
C PRO A 86 -2.62 1.78 19.89
N LYS A 87 -2.28 1.62 21.17
CA LYS A 87 -2.83 0.55 22.03
C LYS A 87 -4.25 0.85 22.54
N ASP A 88 -4.61 2.12 22.67
CA ASP A 88 -5.99 2.51 23.00
C ASP A 88 -6.93 1.99 21.91
N PHE A 89 -7.86 1.12 22.31
CA PHE A 89 -8.72 0.40 21.37
C PHE A 89 -9.62 1.35 20.55
N ARG A 90 -9.98 2.51 21.10
CA ARG A 90 -10.83 3.49 20.40
C ARG A 90 -10.06 4.17 19.29
N SER A 91 -8.81 4.55 19.56
CA SER A 91 -7.89 5.12 18.57
C SER A 91 -7.49 4.07 17.52
N ARG A 92 -7.15 2.85 17.97
CA ARG A 92 -6.84 1.71 17.09
C ARG A 92 -7.97 1.40 16.13
N ALA A 93 -9.22 1.40 16.61
CA ALA A 93 -10.38 1.15 15.76
C ALA A 93 -10.50 2.14 14.58
N ILE A 94 -10.04 3.39 14.73
CA ILE A 94 -10.01 4.35 13.62
C ILE A 94 -8.90 4.00 12.63
N VAL A 95 -7.70 3.62 13.11
CA VAL A 95 -6.60 3.16 12.25
C VAL A 95 -7.01 1.91 11.46
N ASP A 96 -7.59 0.92 12.13
CA ASP A 96 -8.10 -0.30 11.50
C ASP A 96 -9.17 0.05 10.46
N GLN A 97 -10.13 0.91 10.80
CA GLN A 97 -11.15 1.33 9.86
C GLN A 97 -10.54 1.96 8.59
N ARG A 98 -9.47 2.76 8.72
CA ARG A 98 -8.79 3.35 7.55
C ARG A 98 -8.02 2.30 6.74
N LEU A 99 -7.39 1.32 7.38
CA LEU A 99 -6.76 0.19 6.70
C LEU A 99 -7.79 -0.66 5.94
N HIS A 100 -8.95 -0.91 6.54
CA HIS A 100 -10.05 -1.63 5.88
C HIS A 100 -10.68 -0.82 4.74
N PHE A 101 -10.82 0.51 4.90
CA PHE A 101 -11.24 1.40 3.82
C PHE A 101 -10.23 1.37 2.65
N ASP A 102 -8.94 1.40 2.95
CA ASP A 102 -7.90 1.30 1.94
C ASP A 102 -8.00 -0.04 1.18
N LEU A 103 -8.05 -1.19 1.88
CA LEU A 103 -8.18 -2.51 1.26
C LEU A 103 -9.47 -2.66 0.45
N GLY A 104 -10.62 -2.51 1.11
CA GLY A 104 -11.92 -2.91 0.58
C GLY A 104 -12.62 -1.82 -0.24
N THR A 105 -12.06 -0.61 -0.32
CA THR A 105 -12.69 0.49 -1.05
C THR A 105 -11.70 1.23 -1.93
N LEU A 106 -10.71 1.93 -1.37
CA LEU A 106 -9.87 2.82 -2.18
C LEU A 106 -8.95 2.02 -3.11
N TYR A 107 -8.11 1.14 -2.56
CA TYR A 107 -7.21 0.30 -3.34
C TYR A 107 -7.96 -0.66 -4.24
N GLN A 108 -9.07 -1.26 -3.76
CA GLN A 108 -9.92 -2.11 -4.61
C GLN A 108 -10.39 -1.37 -5.87
N ARG A 109 -10.84 -0.11 -5.73
CA ARG A 109 -11.30 0.69 -6.88
C ARG A 109 -10.14 1.13 -7.79
N VAL A 110 -8.92 1.28 -7.27
CA VAL A 110 -7.71 1.45 -8.08
C VAL A 110 -7.45 0.20 -8.91
N VAL A 111 -7.48 -0.98 -8.29
CA VAL A 111 -7.28 -2.26 -8.98
C VAL A 111 -8.35 -2.44 -10.06
N ASP A 112 -9.62 -2.28 -9.71
CA ASP A 112 -10.75 -2.47 -10.64
C ASP A 112 -10.64 -1.60 -11.89
N TYR A 113 -10.15 -0.35 -11.73
CA TYR A 113 -10.05 0.62 -12.81
C TYR A 113 -8.79 0.45 -13.67
N TYR A 114 -7.61 0.26 -13.05
CA TYR A 114 -6.33 0.28 -13.76
C TYR A 114 -5.80 -1.12 -14.14
N PHE A 115 -5.98 -2.12 -13.28
CA PHE A 115 -5.29 -3.41 -13.46
C PHE A 115 -5.80 -4.23 -14.65
N PRO A 116 -7.10 -4.20 -15.04
CA PRO A 116 -7.53 -4.83 -16.29
C PRO A 116 -6.77 -4.31 -17.52
N THR A 117 -6.46 -3.02 -17.56
CA THR A 117 -5.63 -2.44 -18.63
C THR A 117 -4.18 -2.90 -18.53
N ILE A 118 -3.59 -2.85 -17.33
CA ILE A 118 -2.19 -3.25 -17.10
C ILE A 118 -1.96 -4.72 -17.49
N GLN A 119 -2.86 -5.61 -17.08
CA GLN A 119 -2.71 -7.06 -17.23
C GLN A 119 -3.15 -7.55 -18.60
N LEU A 120 -4.28 -7.05 -19.11
CA LEU A 120 -4.96 -7.59 -20.28
C LEU A 120 -5.09 -6.59 -21.44
N GLY A 121 -4.63 -5.35 -21.29
CA GLY A 121 -4.80 -4.31 -22.31
C GLY A 121 -6.26 -3.85 -22.47
N ALA A 122 -7.14 -4.11 -21.51
CA ALA A 122 -8.53 -3.68 -21.57
C ALA A 122 -8.68 -2.15 -21.62
N HIS A 123 -9.74 -1.65 -22.25
CA HIS A 123 -10.07 -0.23 -22.25
C HIS A 123 -10.46 0.26 -20.84
N LEU A 124 -10.15 1.53 -20.56
CA LEU A 124 -10.52 2.18 -19.30
C LEU A 124 -12.03 2.38 -19.21
N ASP A 125 -12.60 1.95 -18.09
CA ASP A 125 -14.04 2.03 -17.81
C ASP A 125 -14.38 3.30 -17.02
N GLN A 126 -15.21 4.18 -17.61
CA GLN A 126 -15.62 5.44 -16.97
C GLN A 126 -16.47 5.23 -15.71
N THR A 127 -17.24 4.15 -15.62
CA THR A 127 -18.03 3.84 -14.42
C THR A 127 -17.12 3.47 -13.25
N LYS A 128 -16.03 2.74 -13.53
CA LYS A 128 -15.00 2.42 -12.53
C LYS A 128 -14.17 3.64 -12.14
N LYS A 129 -13.86 4.51 -13.11
CA LYS A 129 -13.23 5.82 -12.84
C LYS A 129 -14.08 6.65 -11.86
N ALA A 130 -15.39 6.72 -12.09
CA ALA A 130 -16.31 7.45 -11.22
C ALA A 130 -16.37 6.85 -9.81
N LYS A 131 -16.33 5.53 -9.67
CA LYS A 131 -16.18 4.88 -8.35
C LYS A 131 -14.87 5.25 -7.67
N LEU A 132 -13.74 5.25 -8.38
CA LEU A 132 -12.48 5.70 -7.78
C LEU A 132 -12.56 7.16 -7.30
N ALA A 133 -13.17 8.04 -8.10
CA ALA A 133 -13.43 9.43 -7.72
C ALA A 133 -14.30 9.55 -6.46
N GLU A 134 -15.37 8.75 -6.37
CA GLU A 134 -16.22 8.69 -5.17
C GLU A 134 -15.43 8.28 -3.92
N ALA A 135 -14.55 7.28 -4.02
CA ALA A 135 -13.72 6.86 -2.90
C ALA A 135 -12.73 7.94 -2.46
N LEU A 136 -12.13 8.67 -3.40
CA LEU A 136 -11.31 9.84 -3.09
C LEU A 136 -12.14 10.95 -2.43
N GLY A 137 -13.40 11.12 -2.84
CA GLY A 137 -14.33 12.04 -2.18
C GLY A 137 -14.64 11.66 -0.73
N TRP A 138 -14.83 10.38 -0.43
CA TRP A 138 -14.98 9.90 0.94
C TRP A 138 -13.70 10.11 1.75
N PHE A 139 -12.53 9.83 1.17
CA PHE A 139 -11.26 10.04 1.86
C PHE A 139 -10.99 11.53 2.14
N GLU A 140 -11.28 12.41 1.18
CA GLU A 140 -11.26 13.86 1.32
C GLU A 140 -12.15 14.34 2.48
N ALA A 141 -13.30 13.69 2.72
CA ALA A 141 -14.16 13.98 3.87
C ALA A 141 -13.57 13.44 5.19
N MET A 142 -13.01 12.21 5.17
CA MET A 142 -12.37 11.59 6.35
C MET A 142 -11.18 12.40 6.86
N LEU A 143 -10.40 13.03 5.97
CA LEU A 143 -9.25 13.89 6.30
C LEU A 143 -9.63 15.21 6.99
N LYS A 144 -10.93 15.53 7.13
CA LYS A 144 -11.37 16.73 7.84
C LYS A 144 -11.19 16.62 9.36
N GLN A 145 -11.25 15.41 9.90
CA GLN A 145 -11.35 15.19 11.35
C GLN A 145 -10.00 15.30 12.07
N TYR A 146 -8.91 14.94 11.41
CA TYR A 146 -7.60 14.82 12.02
C TYR A 146 -6.51 15.44 11.15
N GLN A 147 -5.33 15.64 11.73
CA GLN A 147 -4.15 16.13 10.98
C GLN A 147 -3.54 15.08 10.02
N TRP A 148 -3.80 13.79 10.28
CA TRP A 148 -3.46 12.65 9.45
C TRP A 148 -4.72 11.84 9.12
N SER A 149 -4.62 10.68 8.48
CA SER A 149 -5.80 9.93 8.00
C SER A 149 -6.69 9.38 9.12
N ALA A 150 -6.07 8.93 10.21
CA ALA A 150 -6.74 8.22 11.31
C ALA A 150 -6.56 8.87 12.69
N ALA A 151 -5.54 9.72 12.86
CA ALA A 151 -5.17 10.31 14.14
C ALA A 151 -4.53 11.69 13.95
N ASN A 152 -4.25 12.39 15.05
CA ASN A 152 -3.47 13.64 15.02
C ASN A 152 -1.95 13.41 14.97
N HIS A 153 -1.51 12.15 14.84
CA HIS A 153 -0.14 11.74 14.58
C HIS A 153 -0.11 10.73 13.42
N PHE A 154 1.06 10.48 12.85
CA PHE A 154 1.26 9.54 11.75
C PHE A 154 1.05 8.10 12.20
N THR A 155 0.39 7.28 11.38
CA THR A 155 0.08 5.87 11.70
C THR A 155 0.33 4.95 10.50
N ILE A 156 0.26 3.63 10.72
CA ILE A 156 0.31 2.65 9.63
C ILE A 156 -0.81 2.81 8.59
N ALA A 157 -1.95 3.43 8.96
CA ALA A 157 -2.99 3.78 8.00
C ALA A 157 -2.50 4.81 6.97
N ASP A 158 -1.69 5.78 7.40
CA ASP A 158 -1.11 6.78 6.52
C ASP A 158 -0.11 6.14 5.55
N ILE A 159 0.69 5.16 5.99
CA ILE A 159 1.58 4.40 5.09
C ILE A 159 0.78 3.69 3.99
N ALA A 160 -0.22 2.89 4.39
CA ALA A 160 -1.00 2.10 3.44
C ALA A 160 -1.74 2.99 2.42
N LEU A 161 -2.45 4.02 2.92
CA LEU A 161 -3.14 4.98 2.08
C LEU A 161 -2.15 5.79 1.23
N CYS A 162 -0.99 6.18 1.75
CA CYS A 162 0.00 6.97 1.01
C CYS A 162 0.47 6.21 -0.22
N VAL A 163 0.75 4.92 -0.07
CA VAL A 163 1.13 4.05 -1.19
C VAL A 163 0.01 3.94 -2.23
N THR A 164 -1.24 3.78 -1.78
CA THR A 164 -2.40 3.76 -2.68
C THR A 164 -2.57 5.08 -3.44
N VAL A 165 -2.54 6.22 -2.74
CA VAL A 165 -2.78 7.53 -3.34
C VAL A 165 -1.60 8.01 -4.18
N SER A 166 -0.36 7.72 -3.79
CA SER A 166 0.82 8.01 -4.63
C SER A 166 0.79 7.19 -5.92
N GLN A 167 0.20 5.98 -5.89
CA GLN A 167 -0.01 5.21 -7.12
C GLN A 167 -1.08 5.84 -8.01
N ILE A 168 -2.17 6.35 -7.44
CA ILE A 168 -3.20 7.12 -8.16
C ILE A 168 -2.58 8.35 -8.83
N GLU A 169 -1.70 9.06 -8.12
CA GLU A 169 -0.94 10.21 -8.64
C GLU A 169 0.00 9.80 -9.78
N ALA A 170 0.78 8.72 -9.62
CA ALA A 170 1.68 8.22 -10.66
C ALA A 170 0.93 7.76 -11.93
N PHE A 171 -0.31 7.26 -11.78
CA PHE A 171 -1.20 6.99 -12.91
C PHE A 171 -1.83 8.24 -13.54
N GLN A 172 -1.46 9.44 -13.06
CA GLN A 172 -1.93 10.73 -13.56
C GLN A 172 -3.46 10.91 -13.45
N PHE A 173 -4.07 10.32 -12.42
CA PHE A 173 -5.45 10.65 -12.08
C PHE A 173 -5.55 12.10 -11.59
N ASP A 174 -6.60 12.82 -11.98
CA ASP A 174 -6.78 14.20 -11.55
C ASP A 174 -7.14 14.27 -10.05
N LEU A 175 -6.17 14.72 -9.25
CA LEU A 175 -6.33 14.95 -7.81
C LEU A 175 -6.65 16.43 -7.46
N HIS A 176 -6.78 17.32 -8.45
CA HIS A 176 -7.14 18.72 -8.20
C HIS A 176 -8.41 18.89 -7.34
N PRO A 177 -9.49 18.10 -7.54
CA PRO A 177 -10.72 18.22 -6.76
C PRO A 177 -10.59 17.88 -5.27
N TYR A 178 -9.49 17.26 -4.83
CA TYR A 178 -9.30 16.74 -3.47
C TYR A 178 -8.14 17.46 -2.76
N PRO A 179 -8.32 18.73 -2.34
CA PRO A 179 -7.24 19.53 -1.78
C PRO A 179 -6.69 18.97 -0.46
N ARG A 180 -7.52 18.37 0.42
CA ARG A 180 -7.01 17.75 1.65
C ARG A 180 -6.22 16.49 1.33
N VAL A 181 -6.66 15.68 0.37
CA VAL A 181 -5.89 14.51 -0.10
C VAL A 181 -4.53 14.95 -0.63
N ARG A 182 -4.45 15.99 -1.47
CA ARG A 182 -3.15 16.48 -1.97
C ARG A 182 -2.25 17.01 -0.86
N ALA A 183 -2.79 17.80 0.08
CA ALA A 183 -2.02 18.33 1.20
C ALA A 183 -1.53 17.21 2.14
N TRP A 184 -2.40 16.24 2.47
CA TRP A 184 -2.03 15.07 3.26
C TRP A 184 -1.00 14.20 2.54
N LEU A 185 -1.13 13.99 1.22
CA LEU A 185 -0.17 13.20 0.46
C LEU A 185 1.21 13.84 0.50
N GLN A 186 1.31 15.17 0.33
CA GLN A 186 2.60 15.87 0.45
C GLN A 186 3.20 15.70 1.85
N LYS A 187 2.38 15.83 2.91
CA LYS A 187 2.85 15.56 4.28
C LYS A 187 3.37 14.14 4.44
N CYS A 188 2.71 13.12 3.89
CA CYS A 188 3.18 11.74 3.93
C CYS A 188 4.52 11.56 3.19
N LYS A 189 4.69 12.22 2.04
CA LYS A 189 5.95 12.19 1.28
C LYS A 189 7.10 12.75 2.10
N ASP A 190 6.89 13.91 2.73
CA ASP A 190 7.89 14.59 3.55
C ASP A 190 8.25 13.75 4.78
N GLU A 191 7.25 13.20 5.48
CA GLU A 191 7.42 12.31 6.64
C GLU A 191 8.23 11.06 6.28
N LEU A 192 7.95 10.44 5.13
CA LEU A 192 8.59 9.20 4.69
C LEU A 192 9.92 9.44 3.95
N GLN A 193 10.29 10.69 3.66
CA GLN A 193 11.46 11.01 2.83
C GLN A 193 12.76 10.43 3.43
N GLY A 194 12.92 10.53 4.75
CA GLY A 194 14.06 9.94 5.49
C GLY A 194 13.98 8.42 5.66
N HIS A 195 12.86 7.80 5.29
CA HIS A 195 12.56 6.38 5.47
C HIS A 195 12.41 5.64 4.14
N GLY A 196 13.08 6.13 3.09
CA GLY A 196 13.15 5.45 1.80
C GLY A 196 11.96 5.70 0.88
N TYR A 197 11.15 6.76 1.09
CA TYR A 197 10.02 7.09 0.21
C TYR A 197 10.39 7.07 -1.28
N LYS A 198 11.48 7.73 -1.67
CA LYS A 198 11.89 7.84 -3.07
C LYS A 198 12.35 6.50 -3.65
N GLU A 199 13.20 5.80 -2.92
CA GLU A 199 13.79 4.53 -3.33
C GLU A 199 12.72 3.43 -3.43
N ILE A 200 11.86 3.33 -2.42
CA ILE A 200 10.88 2.25 -2.29
C ILE A 200 9.58 2.61 -3.01
N ASN A 201 9.00 3.77 -2.67
CA ASN A 201 7.64 4.08 -3.06
C ASN A 201 7.52 4.79 -4.41
N GLU A 202 8.25 5.89 -4.59
CA GLU A 202 8.19 6.70 -5.80
C GLU A 202 8.66 5.89 -7.03
N THR A 203 9.81 5.21 -6.90
CA THR A 203 10.37 4.39 -7.98
C THR A 203 9.48 3.19 -8.32
N GLY A 204 8.92 2.51 -7.32
CA GLY A 204 7.97 1.41 -7.55
C GLY A 204 6.65 1.89 -8.18
N ALA A 205 6.15 3.06 -7.76
CA ALA A 205 4.95 3.66 -8.34
C ALA A 205 5.13 4.03 -9.81
N GLU A 206 6.26 4.64 -10.16
CA GLU A 206 6.59 5.00 -11.55
C GLU A 206 6.82 3.79 -12.44
N THR A 207 7.42 2.72 -11.90
CA THR A 207 7.57 1.46 -12.63
C THR A 207 6.19 0.88 -12.97
N LEU A 208 5.28 0.79 -12.00
CA LEU A 208 3.93 0.29 -12.24
C LEU A 208 3.12 1.21 -13.18
N ALA A 209 3.26 2.53 -13.05
CA ALA A 209 2.65 3.48 -13.96
C ALA A 209 3.22 3.41 -15.39
N GLY A 210 4.52 3.09 -15.52
CA GLY A 210 5.16 2.80 -16.80
C GLY A 210 4.54 1.59 -17.50
N LEU A 211 4.28 0.50 -16.76
CA LEU A 211 3.58 -0.69 -17.27
C LEU A 211 2.15 -0.36 -17.72
N PHE A 212 1.44 0.49 -16.97
CA PHE A 212 0.12 0.97 -17.39
C PHE A 212 0.17 1.78 -18.68
N ARG A 213 1.06 2.79 -18.74
CA ARG A 213 1.20 3.66 -19.92
C ARG A 213 1.66 2.91 -21.16
N SER A 214 2.44 1.83 -21.03
CA SER A 214 2.87 1.03 -22.18
C SER A 214 1.70 0.30 -22.84
N LYS A 215 0.67 -0.09 -22.07
CA LYS A 215 -0.55 -0.74 -22.58
C LYS A 215 -1.51 0.23 -23.26
N LEU A 216 -1.49 1.52 -22.92
CA LEU A 216 -2.31 2.54 -23.59
C LEU A 216 -1.77 2.95 -24.97
N LYS A 217 -0.52 2.63 -25.27
CA LYS A 217 0.14 2.94 -26.56
C LYS A 217 0.01 1.82 -27.59
N GLN A 218 -0.55 0.67 -27.19
CA GLN A 218 -0.83 -0.48 -28.04
C GLN A 218 -2.27 -0.42 -28.52
#